data_AF-A0A7Y4UAU3-F1
#
_entry.id   AF-A0A7Y4UAU3-F1
#
_cell.length_a   1.000
_cell.length_b   1.000
_cell.length_c   1.000
_cell.angle_alpha   90.00
_cell.angle_beta   90.00
_cell.angle_gamma   90.00
#
_symmetry.space_group_name_H-M   'P 1'
#
loop_
_entity.id
_entity.type
_entity.pdbx_description
1 polymer ?
#
loop_
_entity_poly.entity_id
_entity_poly.type
_entity_poly.pdbx_seq_one_letter_code
_entity_poly.pdbx_strand_id
1 'polypeptide(L)'
;MLRITETTTNEAQTLLQLEGRLVGQWVALLRESGESLEANAFALELTGVSFVDHAGLELLHSWQTRGIKLLNCPLFLQEMLRQAALAKTNFATPPMSVAS
;
A
#
# COMPACT_ATOMS: atom_id res chain seq x y z
N MET A 1 -8.71 12.50 8.87
CA MET A 1 -7.42 13.19 8.84
C MET A 1 -6.32 12.15 8.85
N LEU A 2 -5.23 12.39 8.13
CA LEU A 2 -4.03 11.57 8.11
C LEU A 2 -2.85 12.43 8.56
N ARG A 3 -1.99 11.90 9.41
CA ARG A 3 -0.67 12.45 9.71
C ARG A 3 0.38 11.58 9.04
N ILE A 4 1.32 12.22 8.36
CA ILE A 4 2.47 11.59 7.73
C ILE A 4 3.72 12.15 8.41
N THR A 5 4.52 11.28 9.00
CA THR A 5 5.81 11.65 9.61
C THR A 5 6.92 10.96 8.84
N GLU A 6 7.86 11.72 8.33
CA GLU A 6 9.03 11.19 7.63
C GLU A 6 10.20 11.02 8.60
N THR A 7 10.80 9.84 8.63
CA THR A 7 12.00 9.58 9.45
C THR A 7 13.06 8.91 8.58
N THR A 8 14.22 9.53 8.44
CA THR A 8 15.36 8.90 7.78
C THR A 8 15.96 7.84 8.70
N THR A 9 16.01 6.59 8.25
CA THR A 9 16.67 5.53 8.99
C THR A 9 18.17 5.49 8.67
N ASN A 10 18.93 4.84 9.55
CA ASN A 10 20.39 4.72 9.42
C ASN A 10 20.83 3.92 8.16
N GLU A 11 19.90 3.21 7.52
CA GLU A 11 20.12 2.42 6.29
C GLU A 11 19.80 3.21 5.00
N ALA A 12 19.70 4.53 5.07
CA ALA A 12 19.30 5.41 3.97
C ALA A 12 17.89 5.10 3.39
N GLN A 13 17.05 4.39 4.15
CA GLN A 13 15.65 4.21 3.81
C GLN A 13 14.80 5.24 4.57
N THR A 14 13.91 5.92 3.86
CA THR A 14 12.92 6.82 4.45
C THR A 14 11.77 6.00 5.02
N LEU A 15 11.42 6.20 6.28
CA LEU A 15 10.23 5.61 6.88
C LEU A 15 9.12 6.66 6.90
N LEU A 16 8.01 6.39 6.21
CA LEU A 16 6.82 7.21 6.29
C LEU A 16 5.85 6.57 7.30
N GLN A 17 5.71 7.19 8.46
CA GLN A 17 4.78 6.76 9.49
C GLN A 17 3.41 7.38 9.25
N LEU A 18 2.39 6.53 9.13
CA LEU A 18 1.02 6.92 8.84
C LEU A 18 0.14 6.75 10.08
N GLU A 19 -0.55 7.82 10.45
CA GLU A 19 -1.51 7.79 11.56
C GLU A 19 -2.85 8.42 11.17
N GLY A 20 -3.94 7.75 11.53
CA GLY A 20 -5.30 8.22 11.27
C GLY A 20 -6.01 7.45 10.16
N ARG A 21 -6.60 8.16 9.18
CA ARG A 21 -7.46 7.57 8.14
C ARG A 21 -6.93 7.90 6.75
N LEU A 22 -6.63 6.88 5.95
CA LEU A 22 -6.15 7.00 4.58
C LEU A 22 -7.35 7.00 3.62
N VAL A 23 -7.96 8.17 3.43
CA VAL A 23 -9.19 8.34 2.65
C VAL A 23 -9.19 9.63 1.83
N GLY A 24 -9.84 9.61 0.67
CA GLY A 24 -10.06 10.80 -0.17
C GLY A 24 -8.78 11.61 -0.41
N GLN A 25 -8.81 12.90 -0.05
CA GLN A 25 -7.67 13.82 -0.25
C GLN A 25 -6.35 13.35 0.40
N TRP A 26 -6.42 12.53 1.46
CA TRP A 26 -5.23 12.05 2.15
C TRP A 26 -4.51 10.97 1.36
N VAL A 27 -5.21 10.27 0.46
CA VAL A 27 -4.62 9.33 -0.50
C VAL A 27 -3.79 10.08 -1.54
N ALA A 28 -4.29 11.23 -2.02
CA ALA A 28 -3.56 12.08 -2.96
C ALA A 28 -2.30 12.66 -2.30
N LEU A 29 -2.42 13.19 -1.09
CA LEU A 29 -1.26 13.70 -0.34
C LEU A 29 -0.19 12.63 -0.12
N LEU A 30 -0.58 11.43 0.33
CA LEU A 30 0.35 10.33 0.51
C LEU A 30 1.03 9.95 -0.80
N ARG A 31 0.28 9.89 -1.90
CA ARG A 31 0.81 9.60 -3.22
C ARG A 31 1.88 10.62 -3.62
N GLU A 32 1.63 11.91 -3.45
CA GLU A 32 2.60 12.98 -3.74
C GLU A 32 3.88 12.81 -2.91
N SER A 33 3.76 12.55 -1.60
CA SER A 33 4.92 12.30 -0.73
C SER A 33 5.74 11.07 -1.12
N GLY A 34 5.09 10.02 -1.64
CA GLY A 34 5.76 8.80 -2.06
C GLY A 34 6.31 8.84 -3.49
N GLU A 35 5.71 9.62 -4.39
CA GLU A 35 6.16 9.76 -5.79
C GLU A 35 7.48 10.54 -5.90
N SER A 36 7.79 11.41 -4.92
CA SER A 36 9.11 12.05 -4.81
C SER A 36 10.23 11.11 -4.35
N LEU A 37 9.91 9.88 -3.94
CA LEU A 37 10.86 8.90 -3.41
C LEU A 37 11.01 7.72 -4.38
N GLU A 38 12.24 7.21 -4.55
CA GLU A 38 12.45 5.98 -5.32
C GLU A 38 11.80 4.76 -4.62
N ALA A 39 11.32 3.77 -5.38
CA ALA A 39 10.56 2.64 -4.82
C ALA A 39 11.33 1.79 -3.79
N ASN A 40 12.67 1.75 -3.85
CA ASN A 40 13.51 1.09 -2.85
C ASN A 40 13.99 2.01 -1.72
N ALA A 41 13.67 3.31 -1.81
CA ALA A 41 14.14 4.34 -0.90
C ALA A 41 13.20 4.56 0.30
N PHE A 42 12.04 3.90 0.37
CA PHE A 42 11.15 4.06 1.52
C PHE A 42 10.33 2.83 1.90
N ALA A 43 9.88 2.84 3.16
CA ALA A 43 8.94 1.89 3.74
C ALA A 43 7.78 2.66 4.41
N LEU A 44 6.61 2.01 4.51
CA LEU A 44 5.45 2.56 5.20
C LEU A 44 5.27 1.91 6.56
N GLU A 45 5.11 2.70 7.61
CA GLU A 45 4.72 2.23 8.95
C GLU A 45 3.22 2.49 9.15
N LEU A 46 2.44 1.42 9.35
CA LEU A 46 0.98 1.44 9.29
C LEU A 46 0.29 1.22 10.65
N THR A 47 1.03 1.09 11.75
CA THR A 47 0.47 0.84 13.10
C THR A 47 -0.64 1.82 13.47
N GLY A 48 -0.49 3.10 13.09
CA GLY A 48 -1.46 4.15 13.40
C GLY A 48 -2.64 4.27 12.42
N VAL A 49 -2.69 3.44 11.38
CA VAL A 49 -3.77 3.50 10.38
C VAL A 49 -5.01 2.79 10.91
N SER A 50 -6.07 3.56 11.11
CA SER A 50 -7.35 3.10 11.67
C SER A 50 -8.40 2.75 10.62
N PHE A 51 -8.25 3.27 9.39
CA PHE A 51 -9.20 3.06 8.32
C PHE A 51 -8.58 3.41 6.95
N VAL A 52 -8.99 2.68 5.91
CA VAL A 52 -8.56 2.88 4.52
C VAL A 52 -9.77 2.72 3.60
N ASP A 53 -9.95 3.64 2.64
CA ASP A 53 -10.98 3.49 1.60
C ASP A 53 -10.44 2.71 0.38
N HIS A 54 -11.28 2.53 -0.64
CA HIS A 54 -10.88 1.77 -1.83
C HIS A 54 -9.66 2.39 -2.55
N ALA A 55 -9.60 3.72 -2.65
CA ALA A 55 -8.50 4.41 -3.31
C ALA A 55 -7.18 4.24 -2.53
N GLY A 56 -7.25 4.34 -1.19
CA GLY A 56 -6.13 4.07 -0.32
C GLY A 56 -5.64 2.62 -0.41
N LEU A 57 -6.57 1.66 -0.49
CA LEU A 57 -6.21 0.24 -0.63
C LEU A 57 -5.52 -0.05 -1.96
N GLU A 58 -6.04 0.50 -3.06
CA GLU A 58 -5.41 0.38 -4.39
C GLU A 58 -4.01 1.01 -4.41
N LEU A 59 -3.82 2.17 -3.77
CA LEU A 59 -2.51 2.80 -3.64
C LEU A 59 -1.52 1.89 -2.89
N LEU A 60 -1.88 1.44 -1.69
CA LEU A 60 -1.03 0.57 -0.87
C LEU A 60 -0.70 -0.75 -1.58
N HIS A 61 -1.67 -1.35 -2.24
CA HIS A 61 -1.46 -2.56 -3.02
C HIS A 61 -0.51 -2.31 -4.21
N SER A 62 -0.68 -1.21 -4.94
CA SER A 62 0.20 -0.85 -6.06
C SER A 62 1.64 -0.59 -5.63
N TRP A 63 1.84 -0.10 -4.41
CA TRP A 63 3.17 0.13 -3.85
C TRP A 63 3.81 -1.16 -3.36
N GLN A 64 3.02 -2.04 -2.73
CA GLN A 64 3.45 -3.38 -2.35
C GLN A 64 3.91 -4.19 -3.57
N THR A 65 3.17 -4.14 -4.70
CA THR A 65 3.57 -4.85 -5.94
C THR A 65 4.81 -4.25 -6.60
N ARG A 66 5.12 -2.97 -6.35
CA ARG A 66 6.36 -2.30 -6.77
C ARG A 66 7.54 -2.57 -5.84
N GLY A 67 7.34 -3.29 -4.73
CA GLY A 67 8.39 -3.68 -3.79
C GLY A 67 8.52 -2.78 -2.54
N ILE A 68 7.65 -1.77 -2.39
CA ILE A 68 7.63 -0.93 -1.18
C ILE A 68 7.16 -1.75 0.01
N LYS A 69 7.92 -1.73 1.10
CA LYS A 69 7.62 -2.51 2.31
C LYS A 69 6.50 -1.84 3.13
N LEU A 70 5.49 -2.62 3.50
CA LEU A 70 4.45 -2.23 4.44
C LEU A 70 4.76 -2.85 5.81
N LEU A 71 5.17 -2.03 6.78
CA LEU A 71 5.57 -2.43 8.13
C LEU A 71 4.39 -2.31 9.09
N ASN A 72 4.33 -3.25 10.05
CA ASN A 72 3.32 -3.32 11.11
C ASN A 72 1.88 -3.09 10.60
N CYS A 73 1.57 -3.69 9.45
CA CYS A 73 0.26 -3.57 8.81
C CYS A 73 -0.84 -4.13 9.73
N PRO A 74 -1.87 -3.34 10.11
CA PRO A 74 -2.97 -3.82 10.94
C PRO A 74 -3.70 -5.00 10.31
N LEU A 75 -4.22 -5.93 11.12
CA LEU A 75 -4.87 -7.17 10.64
C LEU A 75 -6.02 -6.92 9.64
N PHE A 76 -6.83 -5.89 9.87
CA PHE A 76 -7.92 -5.56 8.94
C PHE A 76 -7.38 -5.18 7.55
N LEU A 77 -6.25 -4.46 7.50
CA LEU A 77 -5.66 -3.99 6.26
C LEU A 77 -4.93 -5.11 5.54
N GLN A 78 -4.29 -6.03 6.28
CA GLN A 78 -3.75 -7.26 5.72
C GLN A 78 -4.85 -8.07 5.01
N GLU A 79 -6.01 -8.22 5.64
CA GLU A 79 -7.13 -8.96 5.07
C GLU A 79 -7.70 -8.26 3.82
N MET A 80 -7.86 -6.94 3.85
CA MET A 80 -8.31 -6.18 2.67
C MET A 80 -7.32 -6.30 1.50
N LEU A 81 -6.01 -6.22 1.76
CA LEU A 81 -4.97 -6.39 0.72
C LEU A 81 -4.99 -7.81 0.14
N ARG A 82 -5.18 -8.84 0.99
CA ARG A 82 -5.31 -10.23 0.56
C ARG A 82 -6.53 -10.42 -0.35
N GLN A 83 -7.67 -9.85 0.02
CA GLN A 83 -8.89 -9.91 -0.79
C GLN A 83 -8.72 -9.18 -2.12
N ALA A 84 -8.07 -8.02 -2.14
CA ALA A 84 -7.78 -7.29 -3.37
C ALA A 84 -6.88 -8.11 -4.33
N ALA A 85 -5.86 -8.80 -3.81
CA ALA A 85 -4.99 -9.66 -4.61
C ALA A 85 -5.75 -10.86 -5.22
N LEU A 86 -6.63 -11.49 -4.44
CA LEU A 86 -7.47 -12.61 -4.91
C LEU A 86 -8.48 -12.17 -5.97
N ALA A 87 -9.12 -11.00 -5.78
CA ALA A 87 -10.05 -10.45 -6.76
C ALA A 87 -9.37 -10.21 -8.12
N LYS A 88 -8.12 -9.73 -8.14
CA LYS A 88 -7.34 -9.53 -9.38
C LYS A 88 -6.93 -10.85 -10.05
N THR A 89 -6.75 -11.92 -9.27
CA THR A 89 -6.39 -13.25 -9.78
C THR A 89 -7.58 -13.94 -10.48
N ASN A 90 -8.81 -13.72 -10.00
CA ASN A 90 -10.02 -14.32 -10.55
C ASN A 90 -10.44 -13.79 -11.94
N PHE A 91 -9.81 -12.73 -12.45
CA PHE A 91 -10.05 -12.22 -13.82
C PHE A 91 -8.98 -12.67 -14.83
N ALA A 92 -7.96 -13.43 -14.42
CA ALA A 92 -7.07 -14.10 -15.37
C ALA A 92 -7.76 -15.36 -15.90
N THR A 93 -8.35 -15.27 -17.09
CA THR A 93 -8.95 -16.41 -17.81
C THR A 93 -7.99 -17.61 -17.86
N PRO A 94 -8.43 -18.85 -17.54
CA PRO A 94 -7.62 -20.03 -17.76
C PRO A 94 -7.32 -20.19 -19.27
N PRO A 95 -6.13 -20.67 -19.67
CA PRO A 95 -5.90 -21.01 -21.06
C PRO A 95 -6.92 -22.08 -21.47
N MET A 96 -7.71 -21.79 -22.50
CA MET A 96 -8.56 -22.78 -23.16
C MET A 96 -7.68 -23.97 -23.54
N SER A 97 -7.88 -25.09 -22.85
CA SER A 97 -7.37 -26.39 -23.27
C SER A 97 -8.11 -26.75 -24.55
N VAL A 98 -7.44 -26.54 -25.69
CA VAL A 98 -7.85 -27.16 -26.95
C VAL A 98 -7.26 -28.56 -26.97
N ALA A 99 -8.08 -29.53 -26.58
CA ALA A 99 -7.86 -30.94 -26.85
C ALA A 99 -7.91 -31.17 -28.36
N SER A 100 -6.86 -31.80 -28.91
CA SER A 100 -6.89 -32.58 -30.14
C SER A 100 -5.76 -33.59 -30.10
#